data_AF-A0A7L0Q5G9-F1
#
_entry.id   AF-A0A7L0Q5G9-F1
#
_cell.length_a   1.000
_cell.length_b   1.000
_cell.length_c   1.000
_cell.angle_alpha   90.00
_cell.angle_beta   90.00
_cell.angle_gamma   90.00
#
_symmetry.space_group_name_H-M   'P 1'
#
loop_
_entity.id
_entity.type
_entity.pdbx_description
1 polymer ?
#
loop_
_entity_poly.entity_id
_entity_poly.type
_entity_poly.pdbx_seq_one_letter_code
_entity_poly.pdbx_strand_id
1 'polypeptide(L)'
;HQLFHQNAPGLVRQFHITREQAKAIVATCPNCQQHALPTVSTGANPRGLNSCELWQTDVTHIQSFGRQKYVHVSVDTFSGAVYASAH
;
A
#
# COMPACT_ATOMS: atom_id res chain seq x y z
N HIS A 1 14.20 -5.57 -28.03
CA HIS A 1 14.01 -4.78 -26.80
C HIS A 1 15.27 -4.00 -26.39
N GLN A 2 16.46 -4.62 -26.34
CA GLN A 2 17.74 -3.99 -25.91
C GLN A 2 18.07 -2.61 -26.52
N LEU A 3 17.75 -2.36 -27.80
CA LEU A 3 18.08 -1.11 -28.49
C LEU A 3 17.07 0.02 -28.28
N PHE A 4 15.77 -0.30 -28.20
CA PHE A 4 14.69 0.69 -28.29
C PHE A 4 13.76 0.69 -27.09
N HIS A 5 13.96 -0.21 -26.11
CA HIS A 5 13.09 -0.41 -24.95
C HIS A 5 11.59 -0.50 -25.29
N GLN A 6 11.28 -1.10 -26.45
CA GLN A 6 9.90 -1.25 -26.95
C GLN A 6 9.02 -1.97 -25.93
N ASN A 7 7.78 -1.49 -25.76
CA ASN A 7 6.82 -2.03 -24.81
C ASN A 7 6.35 -3.46 -25.18
N ALA A 8 5.81 -4.19 -24.19
CA ALA A 8 5.38 -5.57 -24.39
C ALA A 8 4.34 -5.75 -25.52
N PRO A 9 3.30 -4.90 -25.69
CA PRO A 9 2.39 -5.01 -26.83
C PRO A 9 3.07 -4.88 -28.19
N GLY A 10 4.09 -4.00 -28.32
CA GLY A 10 4.88 -3.85 -29.53
C GLY A 10 5.66 -5.13 -29.86
N LEU A 11 6.29 -5.74 -28.86
CA LEU A 11 7.01 -7.00 -29.02
C LEU A 11 6.09 -8.15 -29.47
N VAL A 12 4.89 -8.26 -28.89
CA VAL A 12 3.89 -9.26 -29.30
C VAL A 12 3.53 -9.11 -30.77
N ARG A 13 3.24 -7.87 -31.22
CA ARG A 13 2.83 -7.62 -32.61
C ARG A 13 3.94 -7.87 -33.62
N GLN A 14 5.16 -7.49 -33.28
CA GLN A 14 6.30 -7.53 -34.21
C GLN A 14 6.95 -8.92 -34.31
N PHE A 15 7.03 -9.64 -33.20
CA PHE A 15 7.74 -10.93 -33.14
C PHE A 15 6.79 -12.12 -33.00
N HIS A 16 5.47 -11.89 -32.95
CA HIS A 16 4.44 -12.92 -32.79
C HIS A 16 4.65 -13.84 -31.57
N ILE A 17 5.27 -13.30 -30.51
CA ILE A 17 5.50 -13.99 -29.24
C ILE A 17 4.29 -13.85 -28.31
N THR A 18 4.22 -14.70 -27.28
CA THR A 18 3.13 -14.60 -26.29
C THR A 18 3.27 -13.35 -25.44
N ARG A 19 2.15 -12.92 -24.85
CA ARG A 19 2.14 -11.77 -23.94
C ARG A 19 3.00 -12.02 -22.71
N GLU A 20 3.03 -13.25 -22.20
CA GLU A 20 3.88 -13.65 -21.07
C GLU A 20 5.36 -13.52 -21.43
N GLN A 21 5.77 -14.00 -22.60
CA GLN A 21 7.15 -13.87 -23.09
C GLN A 21 7.55 -12.40 -23.25
N ALA A 22 6.69 -11.58 -23.86
CA ALA A 22 6.94 -10.14 -24.02
C ALA A 22 7.06 -9.43 -22.66
N LYS A 23 6.20 -9.76 -21.69
CA LYS A 23 6.30 -9.23 -20.32
C LYS A 23 7.61 -9.64 -19.65
N ALA A 24 8.03 -10.89 -19.79
CA ALA A 24 9.30 -11.38 -19.24
C ALA A 24 10.50 -10.63 -19.82
N ILE A 25 10.52 -10.37 -21.14
CA ILE A 25 11.59 -9.60 -21.80
C ILE A 25 11.69 -8.17 -21.25
N VAL A 26 10.55 -7.50 -21.04
CA VAL A 26 10.53 -6.15 -20.45
C VAL A 26 10.93 -6.20 -18.97
N ALA A 27 10.43 -7.20 -18.23
CA ALA A 27 10.68 -7.36 -16.81
C ALA A 27 12.14 -7.68 -16.47
N THR A 28 12.90 -8.33 -17.36
CA THR A 28 14.32 -8.64 -17.16
C THR A 28 15.25 -7.53 -17.65
N CYS A 29 14.74 -6.46 -18.25
CA CYS A 29 15.55 -5.35 -18.73
C CYS A 29 15.96 -4.42 -17.56
N PRO A 30 17.27 -4.26 -17.25
CA PRO A 30 17.71 -3.46 -16.11
C PRO A 30 17.32 -1.99 -16.21
N ASN A 31 17.35 -1.42 -17.41
CA ASN A 31 16.99 -0.01 -17.64
C ASN A 31 15.47 0.20 -17.42
N CYS A 32 14.63 -0.74 -17.87
CA CYS A 32 13.19 -0.66 -17.62
C CYS A 32 12.82 -0.95 -16.16
N GLN A 33 13.59 -1.79 -15.45
CA GLN A 33 13.39 -2.05 -14.02
C GLN A 33 13.63 -0.80 -13.16
N GLN A 34 14.57 0.08 -13.54
CA GLN A 34 14.78 1.36 -12.82
C GLN A 34 13.55 2.27 -12.83
N HIS A 35 12.70 2.12 -13.85
CA HIS A 35 11.46 2.86 -14.00
C HIS A 35 10.21 2.03 -13.67
N ALA A 36 10.39 0.78 -13.23
CA ALA A 36 9.28 -0.06 -12.85
C ALA A 36 8.67 0.47 -11.54
N LEU A 37 7.36 0.66 -11.53
CA LEU A 37 6.65 0.91 -10.30
C LEU A 37 6.83 -0.32 -9.39
N PRO A 38 7.20 -0.14 -8.12
CA PRO A 38 7.28 -1.26 -7.19
C PRO A 38 5.92 -1.93 -7.11
N THR A 39 5.92 -3.27 -7.21
CA THR A 39 4.73 -4.06 -6.90
C THR A 39 4.48 -3.89 -5.40
N VAL A 40 3.51 -3.04 -5.05
CA VAL A 40 3.08 -2.89 -3.66
C VAL A 40 2.29 -4.14 -3.30
N SER A 41 2.87 -5.01 -2.48
CA SER A 41 2.10 -6.08 -1.85
C SER A 41 1.00 -5.47 -0.98
N THR A 42 -0.20 -6.04 -1.02
CA THR A 42 -1.27 -5.65 -0.09
C THR A 42 -0.86 -6.03 1.34
N GLY A 43 -0.22 -5.09 2.04
CA GLY A 43 0.03 -5.21 3.47
C GLY A 43 -1.25 -5.03 4.27
N ALA A 44 -1.32 -5.66 5.44
CA ALA A 44 -2.36 -5.40 6.43
C ALA A 44 -1.73 -4.80 7.68
N ASN A 45 -2.47 -3.93 8.37
CA ASN A 45 -2.03 -3.40 9.66
C ASN A 45 -1.99 -4.53 10.71
N PRO A 46 -0.96 -4.58 11.57
CA PRO A 46 -0.88 -5.58 12.63
C PRO A 46 -2.06 -5.42 13.62
N ARG A 47 -2.50 -6.55 14.19
CA ARG A 47 -3.55 -6.63 15.22
C ARG A 47 -3.08 -7.54 16.35
N GLY A 48 -3.49 -7.23 17.58
CA GLY A 48 -3.26 -8.09 18.74
C GLY A 48 -3.97 -9.43 18.59
N LEU A 49 -3.42 -10.47 19.21
CA LEU A 49 -4.00 -11.81 19.24
C LEU A 49 -5.01 -11.99 20.38
N ASN A 50 -4.94 -11.14 21.41
CA ASN A 50 -5.84 -11.12 22.56
C ASN A 50 -6.24 -9.68 22.94
N SER A 51 -7.28 -9.57 23.76
CA SER A 51 -7.71 -8.28 24.31
C SER A 51 -6.59 -7.63 25.12
N CYS A 52 -6.43 -6.32 24.96
CA CYS A 52 -5.43 -5.51 25.63
C CYS A 52 -3.97 -5.82 25.24
N GLU A 53 -3.73 -6.53 24.13
CA GLU A 53 -2.37 -6.84 23.65
C GLU A 53 -1.78 -5.74 22.77
N LEU A 54 -2.59 -5.16 21.87
CA LEU A 54 -2.15 -4.11 20.95
C LEU A 54 -3.25 -3.07 20.76
N TRP A 55 -2.91 -1.81 21.04
CA TRP A 55 -3.78 -0.66 20.85
C TRP A 55 -3.24 0.24 19.74
N GLN A 56 -4.15 0.78 18.92
CA GLN A 56 -3.85 1.86 17.99
C GLN A 56 -4.37 3.17 18.56
N THR A 57 -3.53 4.20 18.62
CA THR A 57 -3.90 5.52 19.14
C THR A 57 -3.66 6.58 18.07
N ASP A 58 -4.65 7.43 17.86
CA ASP A 58 -4.55 8.58 16.96
C ASP A 58 -5.39 9.75 17.50
N VAL A 59 -5.26 10.92 16.87
CA VAL A 59 -6.00 12.13 17.23
C VAL A 59 -6.92 12.53 16.09
N THR A 60 -8.20 12.77 16.40
CA THR A 60 -9.17 13.33 15.45
C THR A 60 -9.64 14.71 15.90
N HIS A 61 -10.05 15.54 14.94
CA HIS A 61 -10.45 16.92 15.20
C HIS A 61 -11.97 17.07 15.15
N ILE A 62 -12.60 17.31 16.31
CA ILE A 62 -14.04 17.55 16.45
C ILE A 62 -14.28 19.03 16.74
N GLN A 63 -14.59 19.81 15.71
CA GLN A 63 -14.67 21.28 15.81
C GLN A 63 -15.71 21.78 16.84
N SER A 64 -16.78 21.02 17.09
CA SER A 64 -17.81 21.38 18.07
C SER A 64 -17.29 21.44 19.52
N PHE A 65 -16.10 20.86 19.81
CA PHE A 65 -15.47 20.93 21.12
C PHE A 65 -14.56 22.16 21.30
N GLY A 66 -14.48 23.06 20.31
CA GLY A 66 -13.78 24.33 20.45
C GLY A 66 -12.28 24.15 20.74
N ARG A 67 -11.83 24.61 21.92
CA ARG A 67 -10.42 24.44 22.33
C ARG A 67 -10.03 22.99 22.55
N GLN A 68 -10.99 22.14 22.95
CA GLN A 68 -10.81 20.70 23.17
C GLN A 68 -11.10 19.87 21.91
N LYS A 69 -11.02 20.48 20.72
CA LYS A 69 -11.29 19.82 19.44
C LYS A 69 -10.36 18.64 19.14
N TYR A 70 -9.21 18.56 19.80
CA TYR A 70 -8.25 17.47 19.64
C TYR A 70 -8.67 16.30 20.52
N VAL A 71 -9.37 15.33 19.93
CA VAL A 71 -9.84 14.14 20.64
C VAL A 71 -8.83 13.02 20.42
N HIS A 72 -8.22 12.56 21.51
CA HIS A 72 -7.35 11.39 21.51
C HIS A 72 -8.23 10.14 21.53
N VAL A 73 -7.99 9.22 20.60
CA VAL A 73 -8.75 7.96 20.48
C VAL A 73 -7.77 6.80 20.50
N SER A 74 -7.98 5.86 21.41
CA SER A 74 -7.26 4.59 21.47
C SER A 74 -8.24 3.44 21.24
N VAL A 75 -7.89 2.53 20.32
CA VAL A 75 -8.71 1.36 19.98
C VAL A 75 -7.90 0.09 20.20
N ASP A 76 -8.42 -0.84 20.99
CA ASP A 76 -7.87 -2.17 21.12
C ASP A 76 -8.06 -2.93 19.80
N THR A 77 -6.96 -3.32 19.16
CA THR A 77 -6.99 -3.89 17.81
C THR A 77 -7.58 -5.30 17.76
N PHE A 78 -7.69 -6.00 18.90
CA PHE A 78 -8.31 -7.33 18.96
C PHE A 78 -9.83 -7.24 19.17
N SER A 79 -10.24 -6.67 20.31
CA SER A 79 -11.63 -6.60 20.79
C SER A 79 -12.45 -5.44 20.20
N GLY A 80 -11.79 -4.40 19.69
CA GLY A 80 -12.44 -3.19 19.21
C GLY A 80 -12.92 -2.24 20.32
N ALA A 81 -12.52 -2.46 21.58
CA ALA A 81 -12.81 -1.53 22.67
C ALA A 81 -12.21 -0.15 22.38
N VAL A 82 -12.98 0.91 22.62
CA VAL A 82 -12.59 2.29 22.32
C VAL A 82 -12.50 3.11 23.60
N TYR A 83 -11.39 3.83 23.74
CA TYR A 83 -11.22 4.90 24.72
C TYR A 83 -11.04 6.22 23.98
N ALA A 84 -11.75 7.26 24.41
CA ALA A 84 -11.62 8.60 23.84
C ALA A 84 -11.60 9.66 24.92
N SER A 85 -10.70 10.64 24.79
CA SER A 85 -10.63 11.80 25.69
C SER A 85 -10.45 13.11 24.93
N ALA A 86 -11.09 14.15 25.46
CA ALA A 86 -10.94 15.54 25.04
C ALA A 86 -10.47 16.34 26.27
N HIS A 87 -9.43 17.13 26.11
CA HIS A 87 -8.81 17.92 27.20
C HIS A 87 -8.73 19.40 26.82
#